data_AF-A0A355FTH6-F1
#
_entry.id   AF-A0A355FTH6-F1
#
_cell.length_a   1.000
_cell.length_b   1.000
_cell.length_c   1.000
_cell.angle_alpha   90.00
_cell.angle_beta   90.00
_cell.angle_gamma   90.00
#
_symmetry.space_group_name_H-M   'P 1'
#
loop_
_entity.id
_entity.type
_entity.pdbx_description
1 polymer ?
#
loop_
_entity_poly.entity_id
_entity_poly.type
_entity_poly.pdbx_seq_one_letter_code
_entity_poly.pdbx_strand_id
1 'polypeptide(L)'
;MHAPVNWFLADQFSPNGDLLNDVLVVRSEPLDAFEMMVFNRWGELVWQTVDPTDGWDGQWRNRPAPSAVYAVRLSMDFQDGTRIKTTQHVTLVR
;
A
#
# COMPACT_ATOMS: atom_id res chain seq x y z
N MET A 1 -1.52 -29.84 -2.64
CA MET A 1 -1.30 -28.72 -1.70
C MET A 1 -0.88 -27.53 -2.55
N HIS A 2 -1.65 -26.44 -2.56
CA HIS A 2 -1.24 -25.21 -3.26
C HIS A 2 -0.15 -24.52 -2.43
N ALA A 3 0.88 -23.98 -3.08
CA ALA A 3 1.86 -23.13 -2.41
C ALA A 3 1.18 -21.86 -1.91
N PRO A 4 1.61 -21.27 -0.79
CA PRO A 4 1.05 -20.01 -0.33
C PRO A 4 1.34 -18.90 -1.34
N VAL A 5 0.34 -18.08 -1.65
CA VAL A 5 0.49 -16.89 -2.51
C VAL A 5 1.48 -15.90 -1.90
N ASN A 6 2.38 -15.37 -2.73
CA ASN A 6 3.39 -14.40 -2.28
C ASN A 6 2.93 -12.96 -2.54
N TRP A 7 3.08 -12.13 -1.51
CA TRP A 7 2.90 -10.69 -1.59
C TRP A 7 3.79 -9.98 -0.56
N PHE A 8 4.06 -8.70 -0.80
CA PHE A 8 4.91 -7.86 0.03
C PHE A 8 4.44 -6.41 -0.01
N LEU A 9 4.47 -5.76 1.15
CA LEU A 9 4.34 -4.32 1.31
C LEU A 9 5.47 -3.86 2.24
N ALA A 10 6.19 -2.81 1.86
CA ALA A 10 7.22 -2.24 2.72
C ALA A 10 6.60 -1.61 3.98
N ASP A 11 7.27 -1.76 5.12
CA ASP A 11 6.91 -1.15 6.40
C ASP A 11 7.33 0.33 6.50
N GLN A 12 8.21 0.77 5.60
CA GLN A 12 8.67 2.15 5.47
C GLN A 12 8.92 2.54 4.01
N PHE A 13 8.65 3.80 3.70
CA PHE A 13 9.00 4.42 2.41
C PHE A 13 9.40 5.89 2.60
N SER A 14 10.19 6.42 1.68
CA SER A 14 10.86 7.72 1.78
C SER A 14 10.70 8.53 0.49
N PRO A 15 9.55 9.19 0.28
CA PRO A 15 9.30 10.02 -0.91
C PRO A 15 10.12 11.31 -0.86
N ASN A 16 11.40 11.20 -1.23
CA ASN A 16 12.44 12.23 -1.22
C ASN A 16 12.99 12.55 -2.63
N GLY A 17 12.62 11.75 -3.65
CA GLY A 17 12.99 11.94 -5.04
C GLY A 17 14.33 11.29 -5.44
N ASP A 18 14.88 10.38 -4.62
CA ASP A 18 16.09 9.62 -4.94
C ASP A 18 15.82 8.32 -5.74
N LEU A 19 14.55 8.06 -6.07
CA LEU A 19 14.03 6.87 -6.77
C LEU A 19 14.08 5.58 -5.94
N LEU A 20 14.47 5.63 -4.67
CA LEU A 20 14.57 4.49 -3.77
C LEU A 20 13.45 4.57 -2.71
N ASN A 21 12.49 3.65 -2.83
CA ASN A 21 11.31 3.62 -1.94
C ASN A 21 10.52 4.94 -1.92
N ASP A 22 10.47 5.66 -3.05
CA ASP A 22 9.68 6.89 -3.18
C ASP A 22 8.17 6.63 -3.25
N VAL A 23 7.78 5.41 -3.64
CA VAL A 23 6.38 5.03 -3.82
C VAL A 23 6.08 3.79 -2.99
N LEU A 24 5.06 3.89 -2.15
CA LEU A 24 4.50 2.75 -1.44
C LEU A 24 3.59 1.95 -2.38
N VAL A 25 4.06 0.76 -2.77
CA VAL A 25 3.36 -0.13 -3.70
C VAL A 25 3.33 -1.56 -3.16
N VAL A 26 2.23 -2.27 -3.40
CA VAL A 26 2.11 -3.69 -3.09
C VAL A 26 2.75 -4.49 -4.21
N ARG A 27 3.66 -5.41 -3.87
CA ARG A 27 4.21 -6.39 -4.81
C ARG A 27 3.52 -7.72 -4.55
N SER A 28 2.84 -8.27 -5.55
CA SER A 28 2.14 -9.54 -5.41
C SER A 28 2.26 -10.40 -6.66
N GLU A 29 1.90 -11.67 -6.52
CA GLU A 29 1.45 -12.50 -7.64
C GLU A 29 0.19 -11.88 -8.31
N PRO A 30 -0.19 -12.33 -9.53
CA PRO A 30 -1.37 -11.81 -10.24
C PRO A 30 -2.66 -11.89 -9.41
N LEU A 31 -3.44 -10.81 -9.45
CA LEU A 31 -4.69 -10.63 -8.72
C LEU A 31 -5.88 -10.57 -9.68
N ASP A 32 -7.00 -11.15 -9.25
CA ASP A 32 -8.31 -10.96 -9.90
C ASP A 32 -8.98 -9.68 -9.40
N ALA A 33 -8.74 -9.29 -8.14
CA ALA A 33 -9.22 -8.02 -7.58
C ALA A 33 -8.24 -7.45 -6.55
N PHE A 34 -8.15 -6.11 -6.51
CA PHE A 34 -7.26 -5.36 -5.63
C PHE A 34 -7.94 -4.09 -5.11
N GLU A 35 -7.69 -3.78 -3.84
CA GLU A 35 -7.96 -2.47 -3.26
C GLU A 35 -6.89 -2.16 -2.21
N MET A 36 -6.27 -0.99 -2.32
CA MET A 36 -5.39 -0.42 -1.31
C MET A 36 -5.95 0.92 -0.86
N MET A 37 -6.15 1.08 0.45
CA MET A 37 -6.58 2.33 1.08
C MET A 37 -5.59 2.73 2.17
N VAL A 38 -5.14 3.99 2.14
CA VAL A 38 -4.21 4.56 3.11
C VAL A 38 -4.94 5.56 3.99
N PHE A 39 -4.78 5.43 5.30
CA PHE A 39 -5.41 6.29 6.30
C PHE A 39 -4.36 6.96 7.18
N ASN A 40 -4.62 8.22 7.55
CA ASN A 40 -3.81 8.90 8.56
C ASN A 40 -4.17 8.43 9.98
N ARG A 41 -3.46 8.95 10.98
CA ARG A 41 -3.65 8.61 12.40
C ARG A 41 -5.06 8.87 12.94
N TRP A 42 -5.85 9.72 12.28
CA TRP A 42 -7.22 10.07 12.68
C TRP A 42 -8.26 9.23 11.95
N GLY A 43 -7.84 8.27 11.13
CA GLY A 43 -8.72 7.43 10.32
C GLY A 43 -9.27 8.13 9.07
N GLU A 44 -8.75 9.30 8.70
CA GLU A 44 -9.14 9.94 7.44
C GLU A 44 -8.46 9.24 6.27
N LEU A 45 -9.22 9.01 5.20
CA LEU A 45 -8.68 8.48 3.94
C LEU A 45 -7.75 9.51 3.29
N VAL A 46 -6.52 9.07 3.04
CA VAL A 46 -5.43 9.88 2.48
C VAL A 46 -5.27 9.59 0.99
N TRP A 47 -5.31 8.31 0.62
CA TRP A 47 -5.11 7.85 -0.74
C TRP A 47 -5.77 6.49 -0.92
N GLN A 48 -6.20 6.16 -2.14
CA GLN A 48 -6.72 4.85 -2.47
C GLN A 48 -6.47 4.50 -3.95
N THR A 49 -6.37 3.21 -4.25
CA THR A 49 -6.40 2.69 -5.61
C THR A 49 -7.05 1.31 -5.66
N VAL A 50 -7.50 0.93 -6.85
CA VAL A 50 -7.91 -0.43 -7.22
C VAL A 50 -6.99 -1.03 -8.29
N ASP A 51 -5.98 -0.28 -8.75
CA ASP A 51 -4.96 -0.76 -9.68
C ASP A 51 -3.75 -1.28 -8.89
N PRO A 52 -3.42 -2.58 -8.98
CA PRO A 52 -2.28 -3.15 -8.24
C PRO A 52 -0.91 -2.68 -8.73
N THR A 53 -0.84 -1.98 -9.87
CA THR A 53 0.38 -1.37 -10.39
C THR A 53 0.60 0.06 -9.91
N ASP A 54 -0.42 0.67 -9.32
CA ASP A 54 -0.39 2.02 -8.78
C ASP A 54 0.04 2.02 -7.30
N GLY A 55 0.59 3.14 -6.85
CA GLY A 55 1.17 3.26 -5.51
C GLY A 55 1.12 4.67 -4.97
N TRP A 56 1.24 4.78 -3.65
CA TRP A 56 1.17 6.07 -2.98
C TRP A 56 2.55 6.71 -2.87
N ASP A 57 2.71 7.87 -3.49
CA ASP A 57 3.93 8.69 -3.51
C ASP A 57 4.07 9.61 -2.27
N GLY A 58 3.20 9.45 -1.27
CA GLY A 58 3.22 10.29 -0.08
C GLY A 58 2.65 11.69 -0.28
N GLN A 59 1.91 11.96 -1.36
CA GLN A 59 1.13 13.19 -1.54
C GLN A 59 -0.29 13.06 -0.97
N TRP A 60 -0.80 14.14 -0.39
CA TRP A 60 -2.18 14.23 0.07
C TRP A 60 -2.71 15.65 -0.05
N ARG A 61 -3.81 15.85 -0.78
CA ARG A 61 -4.39 17.17 -1.05
C ARG A 61 -3.36 18.14 -1.68
N ASN A 62 -2.65 17.67 -2.70
CA ASN A 62 -1.62 18.43 -3.45
C ASN A 62 -0.46 18.97 -2.59
N ARG A 63 -0.16 18.30 -1.48
CA ARG A 63 0.98 18.62 -0.61
C ARG A 63 1.61 17.35 -0.05
N PRO A 64 2.90 17.37 0.31
CA PRO A 64 3.54 16.25 1.01
C PRO A 64 2.77 15.89 2.29
N ALA A 65 2.40 14.63 2.44
CA ALA A 65 1.77 14.11 3.65
C ALA A 65 2.81 14.08 4.80
N PRO A 66 2.44 14.35 6.06
CA PRO A 66 3.41 14.38 7.17
C PRO A 66 4.20 13.08 7.35
N SER A 67 5.45 13.16 7.84
CA SER A 67 6.19 12.00 8.33
C SER A 67 5.47 11.41 9.55
N ALA A 68 4.91 10.23 9.40
CA ALA A 68 4.04 9.58 10.37
C ALA A 68 3.83 8.10 10.01
N VAL A 69 3.19 7.37 10.91
CA VAL A 69 2.64 6.05 10.63
C VAL A 69 1.25 6.20 10.01
N TYR A 70 1.02 5.49 8.91
CA TYR A 70 -0.25 5.40 8.19
C TYR A 70 -0.77 3.98 8.25
N ALA A 71 -2.08 3.82 8.39
CA ALA A 71 -2.73 2.51 8.30
C ALA A 71 -3.06 2.22 6.84
N VAL A 72 -2.59 1.08 6.32
CA VAL A 72 -2.80 0.64 4.94
C VAL A 72 -3.70 -0.58 4.95
N ARG A 73 -4.93 -0.43 4.49
CA ARG A 73 -5.87 -1.56 4.33
C ARG A 73 -5.71 -2.13 2.93
N LEU A 74 -5.54 -3.45 2.87
CA LEU A 74 -5.43 -4.21 1.64
C LEU A 74 -6.58 -5.22 1.54
N SER A 75 -7.19 -5.29 0.37
CA SER A 75 -8.06 -6.39 -0.05
C SER A 75 -7.51 -6.96 -1.36
N MET A 76 -7.15 -8.25 -1.36
CA MET A 76 -6.52 -8.93 -2.49
C MET A 76 -7.21 -10.26 -2.73
N ASP A 77 -7.74 -10.46 -3.93
CA ASP A 77 -8.27 -11.74 -4.39
C ASP A 77 -7.33 -12.28 -5.48
N PHE A 78 -6.76 -13.47 -5.25
CA PHE A 78 -5.81 -14.13 -6.13
C PHE A 78 -6.50 -15.14 -7.05
N GLN A 79 -5.82 -15.46 -8.16
CA GLN A 79 -6.33 -16.38 -9.19
C GLN A 79 -6.55 -17.82 -8.70
N ASP A 80 -5.91 -18.23 -7.60
CA ASP A 80 -6.10 -19.55 -6.98
C ASP A 80 -7.31 -19.59 -6.03
N GLY A 81 -8.04 -18.48 -5.91
CA GLY A 81 -9.18 -18.31 -5.00
C GLY A 81 -8.80 -17.84 -3.60
N THR A 82 -7.50 -17.66 -3.30
CA THR A 82 -7.05 -17.12 -2.02
C THR A 82 -7.49 -15.66 -1.89
N ARG A 83 -7.99 -15.30 -0.70
CA ARG A 83 -8.42 -13.93 -0.38
C ARG A 83 -7.73 -13.41 0.86
N ILE A 84 -7.11 -12.24 0.75
CA ILE A 84 -6.39 -11.59 1.83
C ILE A 84 -7.04 -10.24 2.14
N LYS A 85 -7.43 -10.06 3.40
CA LYS A 85 -7.84 -8.76 3.95
C LYS A 85 -6.97 -8.45 5.16
N THR A 86 -6.17 -7.41 5.08
CA THR A 86 -5.20 -7.07 6.13
C THR A 86 -5.05 -5.57 6.30
N THR A 87 -4.57 -5.15 7.47
CA THR A 87 -4.16 -3.77 7.74
C THR A 87 -2.70 -3.78 8.15
N GLN A 88 -1.87 -3.04 7.42
CA GLN A 88 -0.46 -2.82 7.71
C GLN A 88 -0.26 -1.41 8.27
N HIS A 89 0.78 -1.22 9.06
CA HIS A 89 1.17 0.10 9.56
C HIS A 89 2.49 0.47 8.89
N VAL A 90 2.46 1.50 8.06
CA VAL A 90 3.59 1.90 7.23
C VAL A 90 4.07 3.27 7.64
N THR A 91 5.37 3.42 7.80
CA THR A 91 6.01 4.69 8.17
C THR A 91 6.40 5.46 6.91
N LEU A 92 5.90 6.69 6.79
CA LEU A 92 6.44 7.68 5.86
C LEU A 92 7.55 8.46 6.58
N VAL A 93 8.76 8.45 6.04
CA VAL A 93 9.88 9.26 6.54
C VAL A 93 10.39 10.23 5.47
N ARG A 94 10.90 11.38 5.91
CA ARG A 94 11.57 12.41 5.10
C ARG A 94 12.64 13.10 5.95
#